data_AF-A0A2A2T9N6-F1
#
_entry.id   AF-A0A2A2T9N6-F1
#
_cell.length_a   1.000
_cell.length_b   1.000
_cell.length_c   1.000
_cell.angle_alpha   90.00
_cell.angle_beta   90.00
_cell.angle_gamma   90.00
#
_symmetry.space_group_name_H-M   'P 1'
#
loop_
_entity.id
_entity.type
_entity.pdbx_description
1 polymer ?
#
loop_
_entity_poly.entity_id
_entity_poly.type
_entity_poly.pdbx_seq_one_letter_code
_entity_poly.pdbx_strand_id
1 'polypeptide(L)'
;MILDVNPNIGDELYTFGYTRDYINGEPATFECEGFDGDNPPLMKFKAGQVRSGLSGSAIINQKTGKICGIVKRSRDVDFDLGGRAVPISVVFATFPTLSQQQPTISINNPFLPLTGRVEYPELFFGREKECDRIFETLNSGSSVAIIGERGAGKSSLLLAIKRDAETCLIQPRKAVHINLNDIYDENDFYEAFCHKVGIKTCKGYALTRALQQQCDRILLILDEIERMNCEGFTRQVREQLRGLAEGGDAPLRMVVAASTSLNQLFPDSHEIGMTSPFQGIFMEETISRWDERDIRQLINERLQLTPIRFKEEEIVQIINTSRGHPRELMQMCNRIYNKHRGK
;
A
#
# COMPACT_ATOMS: atom_id res chain seq x y z
N MET A 1 7.54 2.34 11.24
CA MET A 1 8.99 2.40 11.46
C MET A 1 9.32 1.51 12.65
N ILE A 2 10.08 0.43 12.44
CA ILE A 2 10.35 -0.56 13.48
C ILE A 2 11.72 -0.23 14.09
N LEU A 3 11.82 -0.25 15.42
CA LEU A 3 13.07 0.05 16.15
C LEU A 3 13.72 -1.26 16.61
N ASP A 4 15.05 -1.33 16.57
CA ASP A 4 15.90 -2.45 16.94
C ASP A 4 16.64 -2.13 18.25
N VAL A 5 16.43 -2.96 19.26
CA VAL A 5 17.03 -2.77 20.59
C VAL A 5 18.41 -3.41 20.73
N ASN A 6 18.78 -4.34 19.85
CA ASN A 6 19.96 -5.20 20.00
C ASN A 6 20.78 -5.32 18.70
N PRO A 7 21.40 -4.22 18.21
CA PRO A 7 22.37 -4.32 17.14
C PRO A 7 23.61 -5.11 17.59
N ASN A 8 24.17 -5.92 16.70
CA ASN A 8 25.35 -6.73 16.97
C ASN A 8 26.63 -6.02 16.53
N ILE A 9 27.75 -6.40 17.12
CA ILE A 9 29.08 -5.99 16.64
C ILE A 9 29.25 -6.47 15.20
N GLY A 10 29.72 -5.58 14.31
CA GLY A 10 29.90 -5.84 12.89
C GLY A 10 28.66 -5.59 12.02
N ASP A 11 27.50 -5.24 12.60
CA ASP A 11 26.33 -4.87 11.80
C ASP A 11 26.62 -3.58 10.99
N GLU A 12 26.25 -3.61 9.70
CA GLU A 12 26.33 -2.46 8.80
C GLU A 12 25.22 -1.45 9.11
N LEU A 13 25.61 -0.20 9.26
CA LEU A 13 24.75 0.90 9.68
C LEU A 13 24.63 1.93 8.57
N TYR A 14 23.47 2.55 8.47
CA TYR A 14 23.18 3.65 7.55
C TYR A 14 22.52 4.81 8.30
N THR A 15 22.89 6.03 7.95
CA THR A 15 22.19 7.23 8.39
C THR A 15 22.04 8.21 7.25
N PHE A 16 21.07 9.10 7.36
CA PHE A 16 20.90 10.25 6.48
C PHE A 16 20.71 11.48 7.35
N GLY A 17 21.48 12.54 7.12
CA GLY A 17 21.40 13.74 7.95
C GLY A 17 21.82 15.00 7.23
N TYR A 18 21.51 16.15 7.83
CA TYR A 18 21.59 17.47 7.22
C TYR A 18 22.82 18.19 7.75
N THR A 19 23.96 17.92 7.15
CA THR A 19 25.22 18.58 7.51
C THR A 19 25.26 20.00 6.97
N ARG A 20 26.19 20.81 7.51
CA ARG A 20 26.30 22.23 7.12
C ARG A 20 26.60 22.43 5.63
N ASP A 21 27.36 21.50 5.05
CA ASP A 21 27.79 21.59 3.65
C ASP A 21 26.73 21.05 2.69
N TYR A 22 25.78 20.24 3.19
CA TYR A 22 24.75 19.58 2.38
C TYR A 22 23.36 19.84 2.97
N ILE A 23 22.77 20.98 2.58
CA ILE A 23 21.44 21.44 3.02
C ILE A 23 20.32 20.44 2.67
N ASN A 24 20.50 19.65 1.61
CA ASN A 24 19.53 18.61 1.20
C ASN A 24 19.75 17.26 1.90
N GLY A 25 20.71 17.20 2.80
CA GLY A 25 21.13 15.99 3.50
C GLY A 25 22.09 15.11 2.70
N GLU A 26 22.85 14.31 3.43
CA GLU A 26 23.80 13.35 2.88
C GLU A 26 23.69 11.99 3.60
N PRO A 27 23.92 10.88 2.87
CA PRO A 27 24.03 9.56 3.46
C PRO A 27 25.40 9.35 4.12
N ALA A 28 25.44 8.55 5.17
CA ALA A 28 26.68 8.03 5.73
C ALA A 28 26.51 6.58 6.20
N THR A 29 27.57 5.78 6.03
CA THR A 29 27.60 4.37 6.42
C THR A 29 28.64 4.13 7.50
N PHE A 30 28.34 3.20 8.40
CA PHE A 30 29.19 2.87 9.56
C PHE A 30 29.14 1.37 9.85
N GLU A 31 30.02 0.90 10.71
CA GLU A 31 30.00 -0.46 11.26
C GLU A 31 29.91 -0.39 12.79
N CYS A 32 29.00 -1.18 13.38
CA CYS A 32 28.82 -1.24 14.84
C CYS A 32 30.03 -1.87 15.54
N GLU A 33 30.60 -1.19 16.54
CA GLU A 33 31.69 -1.70 17.39
C GLU A 33 31.21 -2.14 18.79
N GLY A 34 29.90 -2.10 19.05
CA GLY A 34 29.30 -2.45 20.33
C GLY A 34 28.97 -1.22 21.19
N PHE A 35 28.89 -1.41 22.50
CA PHE A 35 28.48 -0.39 23.47
C PHE A 35 29.66 0.02 24.35
N ASP A 36 29.73 1.29 24.74
CA ASP A 36 30.66 1.70 25.79
C ASP A 36 30.16 1.29 27.19
N GLY A 37 31.04 1.46 28.18
CA GLY A 37 30.76 1.16 29.58
C GLY A 37 30.09 2.30 30.34
N ASP A 38 29.62 3.35 29.65
CA ASP A 38 28.92 4.46 30.31
C ASP A 38 27.52 4.02 30.77
N ASN A 39 26.93 4.79 31.69
CA ASN A 39 25.55 4.58 32.12
C ASN A 39 24.73 5.88 31.97
N PRO A 40 23.80 5.99 31.01
CA PRO A 40 23.42 4.94 30.04
C PRO A 40 24.48 4.73 28.94
N PRO A 41 24.59 3.51 28.39
CA PRO A 41 25.60 3.20 27.37
C PRO A 41 25.28 3.88 26.04
N LEU A 42 26.32 4.29 25.32
CA LEU A 42 26.21 4.69 23.92
C LEU A 42 26.71 3.57 23.00
N MET A 43 26.04 3.42 21.88
CA MET A 43 26.50 2.56 20.79
C MET A 43 27.66 3.24 20.07
N LYS A 44 28.80 2.56 19.99
CA LYS A 44 29.99 2.98 19.27
C LYS A 44 29.96 2.40 17.86
N PHE A 45 30.36 3.21 16.88
CA PHE A 45 30.52 2.76 15.50
C PHE A 45 31.76 3.39 14.86
N LYS A 46 32.28 2.75 13.82
CA LYS A 46 33.51 3.13 13.10
C LYS A 46 33.26 3.26 11.59
N ALA A 47 34.30 3.68 10.87
CA ALA A 47 34.30 4.04 9.46
C ALA A 47 33.42 5.26 9.16
N GLY A 48 33.69 6.00 8.09
CA GLY A 48 32.94 7.21 7.75
C GLY A 48 33.10 8.37 8.75
N GLN A 49 32.78 9.57 8.27
CA GLN A 49 32.88 10.79 9.07
C GLN A 49 31.53 11.13 9.70
N VAL A 50 31.52 11.36 11.02
CA VAL A 50 30.35 11.96 11.67
C VAL A 50 30.50 13.48 11.72
N ARG A 51 29.95 14.16 10.71
CA ARG A 51 30.01 15.62 10.59
C ARG A 51 28.96 16.33 11.44
N SER A 52 29.24 17.61 11.73
CA SER A 52 28.26 18.50 12.37
C SER A 52 26.99 18.60 11.52
N GLY A 53 25.85 18.28 12.13
CA GLY A 53 24.54 18.21 11.48
C GLY A 53 23.99 16.79 11.30
N LEU A 54 24.83 15.76 11.49
CA LEU A 54 24.35 14.38 11.62
C LEU A 54 23.78 14.06 13.01
N SER A 55 24.08 14.88 14.03
CA SER A 55 23.52 14.69 15.37
C SER A 55 22.00 14.79 15.33
N GLY A 56 21.32 13.79 15.91
CA GLY A 56 19.87 13.67 15.86
C GLY A 56 19.34 12.81 14.71
N SER A 57 20.17 12.48 13.71
CA SER A 57 19.78 11.55 12.65
C SER A 57 19.60 10.12 13.18
N ALA A 58 18.62 9.41 12.62
CA ALA A 58 18.40 8.01 12.91
C ALA A 58 19.50 7.14 12.27
N ILE A 59 19.95 6.12 13.01
CA ILE A 59 20.82 5.06 12.49
C ILE A 59 19.96 3.83 12.22
N ILE A 60 20.02 3.34 10.99
CA ILE A 60 19.35 2.13 10.52
C ILE A 60 20.37 1.01 10.47
N ASN A 61 20.04 -0.14 11.07
CA ASN A 61 20.76 -1.39 10.83
C ASN A 61 20.32 -1.95 9.47
N GLN A 62 21.24 -1.96 8.50
CA GLN A 62 20.93 -2.31 7.11
C GLN A 62 20.46 -3.76 6.98
N LYS A 63 20.95 -4.66 7.84
CA LYS A 63 20.53 -6.06 7.86
C LYS A 63 19.08 -6.23 8.31
N THR A 64 18.63 -5.44 9.29
CA THR A 64 17.28 -5.59 9.85
C THR A 64 16.27 -4.60 9.25
N GLY A 65 16.73 -3.54 8.59
CA GLY A 65 15.90 -2.43 8.10
C GLY A 65 15.28 -1.59 9.22
N LYS A 66 15.78 -1.71 10.45
CA LYS A 66 15.23 -1.09 11.65
C LYS A 66 16.14 0.00 12.18
N ILE A 67 15.57 1.00 12.85
CA ILE A 67 16.38 2.02 13.53
C ILE A 67 16.96 1.42 14.80
N CYS A 68 18.28 1.42 14.94
CA CYS A 68 18.98 0.89 16.11
C CYS A 68 19.51 1.97 17.06
N GLY A 69 19.56 3.24 16.62
CA GLY A 69 19.93 4.36 17.49
C GLY A 69 19.76 5.72 16.85
N ILE A 70 20.14 6.75 17.61
CA ILE A 70 20.13 8.16 17.19
C ILE A 70 21.54 8.70 17.34
N VAL A 71 22.13 9.22 16.27
CA VAL A 71 23.49 9.81 16.29
C VAL A 71 23.55 10.91 17.35
N LYS A 72 24.55 10.84 18.22
CA LYS A 72 24.73 11.80 19.32
C LYS A 72 25.97 12.65 19.12
N ARG A 73 27.12 12.04 18.83
CA ARG A 73 28.42 12.73 18.75
C ARG A 73 29.38 12.03 17.79
N SER A 74 30.30 12.80 17.24
CA SER A 74 31.45 12.26 16.53
C SER A 74 32.51 11.72 17.51
N ARG A 75 33.31 10.75 17.06
CA ARG A 75 34.56 10.37 17.73
C ARG A 75 35.69 11.31 17.39
N ASP A 76 35.67 11.83 16.17
CA ASP A 76 36.62 12.82 15.66
C ASP A 76 35.96 13.56 14.50
N VAL A 77 36.06 14.89 14.48
CA VAL A 77 35.38 15.70 13.44
C VAL A 77 36.19 15.81 12.16
N ASP A 78 37.48 15.50 12.19
CA ASP A 78 38.41 15.67 11.08
C ASP A 78 38.72 14.32 10.39
N PHE A 79 38.58 13.20 11.11
CA PHE A 79 38.86 11.85 10.60
C PHE A 79 37.67 10.89 10.64
N ASP A 80 37.72 9.88 9.77
CA ASP A 80 36.67 8.84 9.58
C ASP A 80 36.66 7.77 10.70
N LEU A 81 36.64 8.22 11.94
CA LEU A 81 36.63 7.36 13.12
C LEU A 81 35.21 6.93 13.53
N GLY A 82 34.18 7.39 12.82
CA GLY A 82 32.78 7.15 13.16
C GLY A 82 32.33 7.98 14.36
N GLY A 83 31.42 7.43 15.17
CA GLY A 83 30.73 8.20 16.20
C GLY A 83 30.11 7.36 17.30
N ARG A 84 29.21 8.02 18.04
CA ARG A 84 28.41 7.43 19.10
C ARG A 84 26.95 7.79 18.93
N ALA A 85 26.07 6.83 19.21
CA ALA A 85 24.63 6.99 19.17
C ALA A 85 23.98 6.60 20.50
N VAL A 86 22.85 7.24 20.79
CA VAL A 86 21.93 6.75 21.82
C VAL A 86 21.22 5.54 21.26
N PRO A 87 21.40 4.34 21.82
CA PRO A 87 20.72 3.16 21.33
C PRO A 87 19.24 3.18 21.69
N ILE A 88 18.42 2.50 20.89
CA ILE A 88 16.97 2.42 21.16
C ILE A 88 16.67 1.75 22.51
N SER A 89 17.51 0.82 22.97
CA SER A 89 17.39 0.24 24.31
C SER A 89 17.38 1.29 25.42
N VAL A 90 18.22 2.34 25.31
CA VAL A 90 18.26 3.47 26.24
C VAL A 90 17.04 4.38 26.07
N VAL A 91 16.58 4.59 24.83
CA VAL A 91 15.35 5.36 24.55
C VAL A 91 14.14 4.69 25.21
N PHE A 92 13.99 3.37 25.11
CA PHE A 92 12.90 2.64 25.74
C PHE A 92 12.98 2.59 27.26
N ALA A 93 14.18 2.47 27.82
CA ALA A 93 14.37 2.58 29.26
C ALA A 93 13.92 3.95 29.80
N THR A 94 14.12 5.01 29.01
CA THR A 94 13.76 6.39 29.38
C THR A 94 12.28 6.70 29.11
N PHE A 95 11.73 6.16 28.02
CA PHE A 95 10.35 6.40 27.58
C PHE A 95 9.61 5.07 27.35
N PRO A 96 9.15 4.39 28.42
CA PRO A 96 8.51 3.09 28.31
C PRO A 96 7.26 3.11 27.44
N THR A 97 6.51 4.22 27.40
CA THR A 97 5.33 4.37 26.54
C THR A 97 5.64 4.28 25.05
N LEU A 98 6.86 4.65 24.60
CA LEU A 98 7.25 4.52 23.19
C LEU A 98 7.33 3.06 22.75
N SER A 99 7.71 2.15 23.63
CA SER A 99 7.69 0.70 23.35
C SER A 99 6.27 0.18 23.10
N GLN A 100 5.27 0.78 23.76
CA GLN A 100 3.86 0.40 23.64
C GLN A 100 3.19 1.03 22.40
N GLN A 101 3.77 2.13 21.89
CA GLN A 101 3.29 2.86 20.72
C GLN A 101 3.98 2.44 19.42
N GLN A 102 5.02 1.61 19.48
CA GLN A 102 5.54 0.99 18.27
C GLN A 102 4.40 0.22 17.62
N PRO A 103 4.16 0.39 16.30
CA PRO A 103 3.33 -0.57 15.60
C PRO A 103 4.01 -1.91 15.82
N THR A 104 3.38 -2.79 16.60
CA THR A 104 3.78 -4.18 16.74
C THR A 104 3.53 -4.85 15.40
N ILE A 105 4.35 -4.54 14.41
CA ILE A 105 4.67 -5.44 13.33
C ILE A 105 5.63 -6.49 13.94
N SER A 106 5.20 -7.11 15.05
CA SER A 106 5.49 -8.51 15.25
C SER A 106 4.61 -9.19 14.20
N ILE A 107 5.09 -9.21 12.96
CA ILE A 107 4.59 -10.13 11.96
C ILE A 107 5.00 -11.50 12.50
N ASN A 108 4.16 -12.01 13.41
CA ASN A 108 4.27 -13.35 13.95
C ASN A 108 4.26 -14.37 12.82
N ASN A 109 3.68 -13.99 11.67
CA ASN A 109 3.60 -14.76 10.44
C ASN A 109 3.58 -13.80 9.23
N PRO A 110 4.52 -13.92 8.27
CA PRO A 110 4.63 -13.00 7.13
C PRO A 110 3.49 -13.12 6.11
N PHE A 111 2.65 -14.13 6.24
CA PHE A 111 1.49 -14.32 5.37
C PHE A 111 0.25 -13.70 6.00
N LEU A 112 0.17 -12.36 5.91
CA LEU A 112 -0.97 -11.55 6.35
C LEU A 112 -1.31 -10.51 5.27
N PRO A 113 -2.55 -10.02 5.22
CA PRO A 113 -3.72 -10.45 6.00
C PRO A 113 -4.36 -11.73 5.44
N LEU A 114 -5.16 -12.44 6.26
CA LEU A 114 -5.87 -13.67 5.87
C LEU A 114 -7.25 -13.42 5.26
N THR A 115 -7.80 -12.25 5.55
CA THR A 115 -9.09 -11.75 5.13
C THR A 115 -8.98 -10.25 4.85
N GLY A 116 -9.95 -9.72 4.11
CA GLY A 116 -9.93 -8.31 3.72
C GLY A 116 -8.87 -8.01 2.66
N ARG A 117 -8.43 -6.75 2.64
CA ARG A 117 -7.47 -6.20 1.68
C ARG A 117 -6.12 -5.93 2.32
N VAL A 118 -5.10 -5.83 1.50
CA VAL A 118 -3.74 -5.47 1.93
C VAL A 118 -3.68 -3.96 2.15
N GLU A 119 -3.61 -3.52 3.40
CA GLU A 119 -3.55 -2.09 3.76
C GLU A 119 -2.14 -1.50 3.62
N TYR A 120 -1.11 -2.33 3.80
CA TYR A 120 0.28 -1.90 3.87
C TYR A 120 0.99 -2.08 2.53
N PRO A 121 1.55 -1.02 1.94
CA PRO A 121 2.32 -1.05 0.69
C PRO A 121 3.34 -2.19 0.56
N GLU A 122 4.11 -2.44 1.62
CA GLU A 122 5.13 -3.48 1.71
C GLU A 122 4.57 -4.91 1.72
N LEU A 123 3.27 -5.05 1.99
CA LEU A 123 2.55 -6.31 1.93
C LEU A 123 1.87 -6.53 0.58
N PHE A 124 1.82 -5.52 -0.30
CA PHE A 124 1.30 -5.68 -1.65
C PHE A 124 2.34 -6.42 -2.49
N PHE A 125 1.90 -7.40 -3.27
CA PHE A 125 2.79 -8.25 -4.06
C PHE A 125 2.18 -8.52 -5.43
N GLY A 126 3.05 -8.46 -6.44
CA GLY A 126 2.69 -8.70 -7.83
C GLY A 126 1.76 -7.63 -8.39
N ARG A 127 1.11 -7.99 -9.50
CA ARG A 127 0.14 -7.16 -10.23
C ARG A 127 0.75 -5.96 -10.94
N GLU A 128 2.06 -5.96 -11.18
CA GLU A 128 2.75 -4.86 -11.86
C GLU A 128 2.18 -4.66 -13.27
N LYS A 129 1.98 -5.75 -14.02
CA LYS A 129 1.42 -5.71 -15.37
C LYS A 129 -0.01 -5.17 -15.38
N GLU A 130 -0.83 -5.57 -14.41
CA GLU A 130 -2.19 -5.06 -14.27
C GLU A 130 -2.17 -3.57 -13.88
N CYS A 131 -1.32 -3.15 -12.95
CA CYS A 131 -1.14 -1.73 -12.62
C CYS A 131 -0.74 -0.90 -13.86
N ASP A 132 0.25 -1.35 -14.62
CA ASP A 132 0.73 -0.67 -15.82
C ASP A 132 -0.41 -0.47 -16.82
N ARG A 133 -1.14 -1.55 -17.16
CA ARG A 133 -2.28 -1.50 -18.09
C ARG A 133 -3.42 -0.61 -17.59
N ILE A 134 -3.68 -0.62 -16.28
CA ILE A 134 -4.69 0.25 -15.67
C ILE A 134 -4.30 1.71 -15.82
N PHE A 135 -3.05 2.07 -15.52
CA PHE A 135 -2.59 3.45 -15.65
C PHE A 135 -2.48 3.90 -17.11
N GLU A 136 -2.05 3.04 -18.03
CA GLU A 136 -2.11 3.31 -19.48
C GLU A 136 -3.53 3.66 -19.92
N THR A 137 -4.50 2.85 -19.50
CA THR A 137 -5.92 3.06 -19.82
C THR A 137 -6.45 4.36 -19.22
N LEU A 138 -6.16 4.64 -17.95
CA LEU A 138 -6.55 5.88 -17.29
C LEU A 138 -5.94 7.11 -17.98
N ASN A 139 -4.67 7.01 -18.37
CA ASN A 139 -3.94 8.09 -19.05
C ASN A 139 -4.43 8.31 -20.49
N SER A 140 -4.97 7.29 -21.15
CA SER A 140 -5.68 7.44 -22.43
C SER A 140 -7.04 8.15 -22.31
N GLY A 141 -7.50 8.44 -21.09
CA GLY A 141 -8.81 9.02 -20.86
C GLY A 141 -9.94 7.99 -20.95
N SER A 142 -9.74 6.81 -20.38
CA SER A 142 -10.81 5.81 -20.18
C SER A 142 -10.95 5.47 -18.70
N SER A 143 -12.14 5.03 -18.28
CA SER A 143 -12.33 4.45 -16.94
C SER A 143 -12.02 2.95 -16.99
N VAL A 144 -11.72 2.35 -15.84
CA VAL A 144 -11.33 0.93 -15.77
C VAL A 144 -12.23 0.14 -14.83
N ALA A 145 -12.63 -1.06 -15.25
CA ALA A 145 -13.33 -2.02 -14.40
C ALA A 145 -12.41 -3.22 -14.14
N ILE A 146 -12.02 -3.41 -12.89
CA ILE A 146 -11.22 -4.55 -12.44
C ILE A 146 -12.16 -5.72 -12.21
N ILE A 147 -12.05 -6.73 -13.07
CA ILE A 147 -12.91 -7.93 -13.04
C ILE A 147 -12.14 -9.10 -12.42
N GLY A 148 -12.76 -9.81 -11.48
CA GLY A 148 -12.18 -11.05 -10.97
C GLY A 148 -12.94 -11.66 -9.81
N GLU A 149 -12.67 -12.92 -9.51
CA GLU A 149 -13.37 -13.67 -8.45
C GLU A 149 -13.23 -13.04 -7.05
N ARG A 150 -14.11 -13.44 -6.12
CA ARG A 150 -14.07 -12.95 -4.74
C ARG A 150 -12.81 -13.47 -4.03
N GLY A 151 -11.90 -12.55 -3.68
CA GLY A 151 -10.62 -12.91 -3.05
C GLY A 151 -9.43 -12.93 -4.01
N ALA A 152 -9.63 -12.57 -5.28
CA ALA A 152 -8.56 -12.40 -6.26
C ALA A 152 -7.62 -11.21 -6.02
N GLY A 153 -7.94 -10.33 -5.04
CA GLY A 153 -7.11 -9.19 -4.66
C GLY A 153 -7.55 -7.83 -5.21
N LYS A 154 -8.76 -7.72 -5.77
CA LYS A 154 -9.31 -6.46 -6.33
C LYS A 154 -9.19 -5.28 -5.37
N SER A 155 -9.70 -5.40 -4.15
CA SER A 155 -9.67 -4.34 -3.14
C SER A 155 -8.24 -3.92 -2.75
N SER A 156 -7.29 -4.85 -2.76
CA SER A 156 -5.87 -4.54 -2.54
C SER A 156 -5.28 -3.77 -3.73
N LEU A 157 -5.64 -4.17 -4.95
CA LEU A 157 -5.22 -3.49 -6.18
C LEU A 157 -5.81 -2.07 -6.28
N LEU A 158 -7.08 -1.87 -5.90
CA LEU A 158 -7.69 -0.55 -5.80
C LEU A 158 -6.93 0.38 -4.84
N LEU A 159 -6.45 -0.15 -3.71
CA LEU A 159 -5.66 0.64 -2.76
C LEU A 159 -4.28 0.98 -3.31
N ALA A 160 -3.63 0.05 -4.01
CA ALA A 160 -2.37 0.32 -4.71
C ALA A 160 -2.55 1.42 -5.77
N ILE A 161 -3.60 1.33 -6.60
CA ILE A 161 -3.93 2.36 -7.60
C ILE A 161 -4.19 3.71 -6.94
N LYS A 162 -4.93 3.75 -5.82
CA LYS A 162 -5.17 4.99 -5.06
C LYS A 162 -3.86 5.65 -4.64
N ARG A 163 -2.91 4.85 -4.11
CA ARG A 163 -1.60 5.31 -3.67
C ARG A 163 -0.77 5.84 -4.84
N ASP A 164 -0.75 5.10 -5.94
CA ASP A 164 0.15 5.37 -7.07
C ASP A 164 -0.43 6.40 -8.05
N ALA A 165 -1.71 6.75 -7.94
CA ALA A 165 -2.39 7.71 -8.82
C ALA A 165 -1.72 9.09 -8.85
N GLU A 166 -1.14 9.54 -7.73
CA GLU A 166 -0.47 10.85 -7.65
C GLU A 166 0.79 10.92 -8.53
N THR A 167 1.47 9.78 -8.73
CA THR A 167 2.74 9.70 -9.47
C THR A 167 2.59 9.11 -10.87
N CYS A 168 1.60 8.25 -11.10
CA CYS A 168 1.46 7.48 -12.33
C CYS A 168 0.46 8.09 -13.33
N LEU A 169 -0.36 9.05 -12.92
CA LEU A 169 -1.26 9.76 -13.83
C LEU A 169 -0.57 10.95 -14.49
N ILE A 170 -0.60 11.00 -15.81
CA ILE A 170 -0.08 12.12 -16.61
C ILE A 170 -0.83 13.42 -16.28
N GLN A 171 -2.15 13.31 -16.12
CA GLN A 171 -2.99 14.39 -15.63
C GLN A 171 -3.34 14.11 -14.17
N PRO A 172 -2.85 14.91 -13.21
CA PRO A 172 -3.10 14.69 -11.80
C PRO A 172 -4.60 14.63 -11.49
N ARG A 173 -5.00 13.62 -10.72
CA ARG A 173 -6.37 13.46 -10.23
C ARG A 173 -6.35 13.15 -8.74
N LYS A 174 -7.20 13.83 -7.97
CA LYS A 174 -7.43 13.52 -6.57
C LYS A 174 -8.16 12.19 -6.46
N ALA A 175 -7.50 11.19 -5.86
CA ALA A 175 -8.06 9.85 -5.71
C ALA A 175 -9.05 9.78 -4.53
N VAL A 176 -10.31 9.48 -4.83
CA VAL A 176 -11.40 9.34 -3.86
C VAL A 176 -11.86 7.88 -3.86
N HIS A 177 -11.68 7.19 -2.73
CA HIS A 177 -12.09 5.78 -2.60
C HIS A 177 -13.37 5.64 -1.77
N ILE A 178 -14.34 4.89 -2.28
CA ILE A 178 -15.60 4.53 -1.60
C ILE A 178 -15.78 3.01 -1.69
N ASN A 179 -15.99 2.37 -0.54
CA ASN A 179 -16.44 0.98 -0.48
C ASN A 179 -17.96 0.98 -0.40
N LEU A 180 -18.63 0.42 -1.39
CA LEU A 180 -20.09 0.49 -1.46
C LEU A 180 -20.78 -0.45 -0.46
N ASN A 181 -20.04 -1.34 0.22
CA ASN A 181 -20.59 -2.05 1.38
C ASN A 181 -20.88 -1.12 2.57
N ASP A 182 -20.22 0.03 2.65
CA ASP A 182 -20.42 1.02 3.71
C ASP A 182 -21.53 2.03 3.35
N ILE A 183 -22.15 1.89 2.18
CA ILE A 183 -23.16 2.80 1.64
C ILE A 183 -24.51 2.11 1.58
N TYR A 184 -25.53 2.74 2.16
CA TYR A 184 -26.88 2.17 2.23
C TYR A 184 -27.72 2.44 0.98
N ASP A 185 -27.69 3.67 0.46
CA ASP A 185 -28.51 4.10 -0.68
C ASP A 185 -27.82 5.20 -1.52
N GLU A 186 -28.52 5.70 -2.55
CA GLU A 186 -28.00 6.76 -3.42
C GLU A 186 -27.73 8.09 -2.71
N ASN A 187 -28.51 8.46 -1.68
CA ASN A 187 -28.31 9.74 -1.00
C ASN A 187 -27.06 9.65 -0.11
N ASP A 188 -26.87 8.53 0.58
CA ASP A 188 -25.66 8.21 1.34
C ASP A 188 -24.42 8.16 0.43
N PHE A 189 -24.56 7.61 -0.79
CA PHE A 189 -23.50 7.68 -1.81
C PHE A 189 -23.10 9.14 -2.13
N TYR A 190 -24.06 10.02 -2.43
CA TYR A 190 -23.76 11.41 -2.76
C TYR A 190 -23.16 12.16 -1.56
N GLU A 191 -23.63 11.88 -0.34
CA GLU A 191 -23.07 12.44 0.89
C GLU A 191 -21.60 12.03 1.06
N ALA A 192 -21.33 10.73 1.02
CA ALA A 192 -19.97 10.18 1.13
C ALA A 192 -19.04 10.70 0.03
N PHE A 193 -19.52 10.75 -1.21
CA PHE A 193 -18.75 11.24 -2.36
C PHE A 193 -18.43 12.73 -2.23
N CYS A 194 -19.44 13.58 -2.00
CA CYS A 194 -19.24 15.02 -1.86
C CYS A 194 -18.33 15.35 -0.67
N HIS A 195 -18.50 14.67 0.46
CA HIS A 195 -17.66 14.84 1.64
C HIS A 195 -16.18 14.51 1.35
N LYS A 196 -15.91 13.37 0.68
CA LYS A 196 -14.52 12.98 0.34
C LYS A 196 -13.89 13.88 -0.72
N VAL A 197 -14.68 14.41 -1.65
CA VAL A 197 -14.21 15.40 -2.63
C VAL A 197 -13.92 16.74 -1.93
N GLY A 198 -14.70 17.10 -0.90
CA GLY A 198 -14.59 18.37 -0.18
C GLY A 198 -15.56 19.43 -0.72
N ILE A 199 -16.74 19.02 -1.18
CA ILE A 199 -17.80 19.91 -1.67
C ILE A 199 -19.08 19.73 -0.85
N LYS A 200 -19.96 20.72 -0.91
CA LYS A 200 -21.30 20.61 -0.28
C LYS A 200 -22.08 19.47 -0.95
N THR A 201 -22.75 18.65 -0.14
CA THR A 201 -23.61 17.56 -0.61
C THR A 201 -24.62 18.06 -1.63
N CYS A 202 -24.55 17.51 -2.84
CA CYS A 202 -25.42 17.85 -3.97
C CYS A 202 -25.51 16.67 -4.95
N LYS A 203 -26.52 16.72 -5.83
CA LYS A 203 -26.77 15.72 -6.88
C LYS A 203 -27.24 16.37 -8.17
N GLY A 204 -27.31 15.60 -9.26
CA GLY A 204 -27.71 16.13 -10.57
C GLY A 204 -26.82 17.28 -11.02
N TYR A 205 -27.39 18.26 -11.71
CA TYR A 205 -26.64 19.38 -12.29
C TYR A 205 -25.76 20.15 -11.29
N ALA A 206 -26.19 20.28 -10.02
CA ALA A 206 -25.41 20.97 -9.00
C ALA A 206 -24.06 20.27 -8.73
N LEU A 207 -24.05 18.93 -8.71
CA LEU A 207 -22.82 18.14 -8.58
C LEU A 207 -21.93 18.30 -9.81
N THR A 208 -22.51 18.24 -11.01
CA THR A 208 -21.77 18.45 -12.26
C THR A 208 -21.06 19.79 -12.28
N ARG A 209 -21.79 20.86 -11.92
CA ARG A 209 -21.21 22.20 -11.82
C ARG A 209 -20.12 22.27 -10.75
N ALA A 210 -20.35 21.70 -9.57
CA ALA A 210 -19.37 21.73 -8.47
C ALA A 210 -18.05 21.05 -8.86
N LEU A 211 -18.11 19.90 -9.55
CA LEU A 211 -16.91 19.18 -10.01
C LEU A 211 -16.21 19.88 -11.18
N GLN A 212 -16.96 20.52 -12.09
CA GLN A 212 -16.37 21.31 -13.19
C GLN A 212 -15.71 22.61 -12.70
N GLN A 213 -16.20 23.18 -11.61
CA GLN A 213 -15.64 24.39 -11.01
C GLN A 213 -14.48 24.11 -10.05
N GLN A 214 -14.27 22.85 -9.67
CA GLN A 214 -13.10 22.46 -8.90
C GLN A 214 -11.83 22.56 -9.75
N CYS A 215 -10.72 22.92 -9.09
CA CYS A 215 -9.39 22.89 -9.71
C CYS A 215 -8.91 21.44 -9.91
N ASP A 216 -9.29 20.54 -9.00
CA ASP A 216 -8.85 19.14 -9.01
C ASP A 216 -9.79 18.26 -9.83
N ARG A 217 -9.23 17.54 -10.80
CA ARG A 217 -9.92 16.41 -11.43
C ARG A 217 -9.97 15.25 -10.44
N ILE A 218 -11.03 14.44 -10.50
CA ILE A 218 -11.25 13.34 -9.55
C ILE A 218 -10.98 12.00 -10.22
N LEU A 219 -10.32 11.11 -9.48
CA LEU A 219 -10.28 9.67 -9.74
C LEU A 219 -11.15 8.99 -8.69
N LEU A 220 -12.36 8.57 -9.06
CA LEU A 220 -13.29 7.90 -8.17
C LEU A 220 -13.07 6.38 -8.23
N ILE A 221 -12.67 5.82 -7.09
CA ILE A 221 -12.38 4.41 -6.91
C ILE A 221 -13.55 3.79 -6.14
N LEU A 222 -14.28 2.88 -6.78
CA LEU A 222 -15.44 2.21 -6.19
C LEU A 222 -15.14 0.72 -5.98
N ASP A 223 -15.21 0.28 -4.74
CA ASP A 223 -15.15 -1.15 -4.40
C ASP A 223 -16.56 -1.72 -4.26
N GLU A 224 -16.73 -2.98 -4.66
CA GLU A 224 -18.00 -3.74 -4.57
C GLU A 224 -19.16 -3.07 -5.34
N ILE A 225 -18.93 -2.77 -6.62
CA ILE A 225 -19.87 -2.07 -7.52
C ILE A 225 -21.23 -2.76 -7.66
N GLU A 226 -21.30 -4.06 -7.39
CA GLU A 226 -22.51 -4.87 -7.37
C GLU A 226 -23.59 -4.27 -6.47
N ARG A 227 -23.20 -3.54 -5.42
CA ARG A 227 -24.12 -2.85 -4.51
C ARG A 227 -25.00 -1.81 -5.21
N MET A 228 -24.55 -1.24 -6.32
CA MET A 228 -25.37 -0.32 -7.13
C MET A 228 -26.53 -1.01 -7.87
N ASN A 229 -26.62 -2.35 -7.80
CA ASN A 229 -27.76 -3.12 -8.31
C ASN A 229 -28.79 -3.48 -7.21
N CYS A 230 -28.52 -3.12 -5.95
CA CYS A 230 -29.44 -3.38 -4.83
C CYS A 230 -30.56 -2.33 -4.74
N GLU A 231 -31.63 -2.65 -4.01
CA GLU A 231 -32.64 -1.68 -3.62
C GLU A 231 -31.99 -0.49 -2.89
N GLY A 232 -32.34 0.74 -3.31
CA GLY A 232 -31.74 1.98 -2.80
C GLY A 232 -30.85 2.71 -3.83
N PHE A 233 -30.44 2.05 -4.91
CA PHE A 233 -29.72 2.68 -6.02
C PHE A 233 -30.56 2.74 -7.29
N THR A 234 -30.55 3.90 -7.94
CA THR A 234 -31.25 4.11 -9.21
C THR A 234 -30.29 4.13 -10.40
N ARG A 235 -30.83 3.89 -11.60
CA ARG A 235 -30.10 4.07 -12.86
C ARG A 235 -29.56 5.50 -13.03
N GLN A 236 -30.24 6.50 -12.48
CA GLN A 236 -29.84 7.92 -12.58
C GLN A 236 -28.47 8.19 -11.97
N VAL A 237 -28.10 7.51 -10.87
CA VAL A 237 -26.77 7.64 -10.27
C VAL A 237 -25.70 7.21 -11.26
N ARG A 238 -25.90 6.06 -11.92
CA ARG A 238 -24.94 5.56 -12.92
C ARG A 238 -24.89 6.45 -14.16
N GLU A 239 -26.02 6.99 -14.61
CA GLU A 239 -26.07 7.95 -15.73
C GLU A 239 -25.35 9.26 -15.41
N GLN A 240 -25.50 9.76 -14.19
CA GLN A 240 -24.77 10.93 -13.74
C GLN A 240 -23.25 10.67 -13.72
N LEU A 241 -22.81 9.53 -13.17
CA LEU A 241 -21.40 9.14 -13.16
C LEU A 241 -20.83 9.00 -14.58
N ARG A 242 -21.61 8.43 -15.51
CA ARG A 242 -21.30 8.40 -16.94
C ARG A 242 -21.06 9.79 -17.51
N GLY A 243 -22.03 10.70 -17.36
CA GLY A 243 -21.92 12.05 -17.92
C GLY A 243 -20.74 12.84 -17.35
N LEU A 244 -20.33 12.56 -16.10
CA LEU A 244 -19.15 13.17 -15.48
C LEU A 244 -17.83 12.58 -15.98
N ALA A 245 -17.85 11.36 -16.51
CA ALA A 245 -16.66 10.63 -16.94
C ALA A 245 -16.43 10.60 -18.46
N GLU A 246 -17.39 11.10 -19.24
CA GLU A 246 -17.28 11.19 -20.70
C GLU A 246 -16.40 12.37 -21.15
N GLY A 247 -15.56 12.12 -22.16
CA GLY A 247 -14.71 13.11 -22.81
C GLY A 247 -13.28 13.21 -22.25
N GLY A 248 -12.32 13.63 -23.08
CA GLY A 248 -10.89 13.68 -22.71
C GLY A 248 -10.60 14.52 -21.46
N ASP A 249 -11.30 15.64 -21.30
CA ASP A 249 -11.17 16.56 -20.16
C ASP A 249 -12.20 16.31 -19.04
N ALA A 250 -12.75 15.11 -18.97
CA ALA A 250 -13.75 14.75 -17.97
C ALA A 250 -13.27 15.07 -16.53
N PRO A 251 -14.10 15.75 -15.72
CA PRO A 251 -13.78 16.04 -14.32
C PRO A 251 -13.67 14.77 -13.49
N LEU A 252 -14.26 13.67 -13.95
CA LEU A 252 -14.26 12.37 -13.27
C LEU A 252 -13.58 11.31 -14.15
N ARG A 253 -12.77 10.44 -13.53
CA ARG A 253 -12.44 9.11 -14.05
C ARG A 253 -12.67 8.08 -12.99
N MET A 254 -12.97 6.86 -13.39
CA MET A 254 -13.39 5.82 -12.46
C MET A 254 -12.51 4.59 -12.55
N VAL A 255 -12.25 3.98 -11.40
CA VAL A 255 -11.77 2.60 -11.29
C VAL A 255 -12.76 1.86 -10.42
N VAL A 256 -13.40 0.83 -10.95
CA VAL A 256 -14.40 0.04 -10.21
C VAL A 256 -13.91 -1.39 -10.04
N ALA A 257 -14.21 -2.04 -8.92
CA ALA A 257 -14.01 -3.47 -8.74
C ALA A 257 -15.34 -4.23 -8.85
N ALA A 258 -15.33 -5.29 -9.64
CA ALA A 258 -16.48 -6.16 -9.88
C ALA A 258 -16.08 -7.64 -9.90
N SER A 259 -17.01 -8.51 -9.51
CA SER A 259 -16.84 -9.97 -9.52
C SER A 259 -16.98 -10.56 -10.93
N THR A 260 -17.82 -9.96 -11.76
CA THR A 260 -18.07 -10.34 -13.15
C THR A 260 -18.15 -9.10 -14.04
N SER A 261 -18.25 -9.29 -15.36
CA SER A 261 -18.36 -8.20 -16.33
C SER A 261 -19.50 -7.25 -15.96
N LEU A 262 -19.29 -5.94 -16.17
CA LEU A 262 -20.31 -4.93 -15.87
C LEU A 262 -21.58 -5.12 -16.73
N ASN A 263 -21.46 -5.68 -17.93
CA ASN A 263 -22.61 -5.99 -18.78
C ASN A 263 -23.51 -7.08 -18.16
N GLN A 264 -22.92 -8.00 -17.39
CA GLN A 264 -23.67 -9.05 -16.69
C GLN A 264 -24.29 -8.52 -15.39
N LEU A 265 -23.57 -7.66 -14.66
CA LEU A 265 -24.05 -7.05 -13.42
C LEU A 265 -25.18 -6.05 -13.63
N PHE A 266 -25.17 -5.37 -14.78
CA PHE A 266 -26.10 -4.31 -15.13
C PHE A 266 -26.83 -4.65 -16.44
N PRO A 267 -27.79 -5.60 -16.41
CA PRO A 267 -28.49 -6.09 -17.59
C PRO A 267 -29.55 -5.12 -18.13
N ASP A 268 -29.82 -4.02 -17.42
CA ASP A 268 -30.61 -2.89 -17.91
C ASP A 268 -30.02 -2.23 -19.17
N SER A 269 -28.81 -2.67 -19.54
CA SER A 269 -28.18 -2.57 -20.87
C SER A 269 -28.99 -3.14 -22.04
N HIS A 270 -30.09 -3.84 -21.80
CA HIS A 270 -30.90 -4.48 -22.85
C HIS A 270 -32.37 -4.03 -22.91
N GLU A 271 -32.76 -2.98 -22.17
CA GLU A 271 -34.07 -2.34 -22.38
C GLU A 271 -34.12 -1.67 -23.77
N ILE A 272 -35.17 -1.98 -24.54
CA ILE A 272 -35.33 -1.49 -25.92
C ILE A 272 -35.28 0.05 -25.95
N GLY A 273 -34.28 0.59 -26.62
CA GLY A 273 -34.11 2.04 -26.81
C GLY A 273 -33.22 2.75 -25.78
N MET A 274 -32.60 2.03 -24.84
CA MET A 274 -31.74 2.60 -23.80
C MET A 274 -30.28 2.13 -23.96
N THR A 275 -29.31 3.02 -23.77
CA THR A 275 -27.88 2.67 -23.67
C THR A 275 -27.52 2.50 -22.19
N SER A 276 -26.82 1.41 -21.81
CA SER A 276 -26.47 1.22 -20.40
C SER A 276 -25.53 2.32 -19.91
N PRO A 277 -25.71 2.82 -18.67
CA PRO A 277 -24.85 3.85 -18.13
C PRO A 277 -23.38 3.44 -18.03
N PHE A 278 -23.07 2.14 -17.91
CA PHE A 278 -21.67 1.68 -17.81
C PHE A 278 -21.15 1.03 -19.10
N GLN A 279 -22.01 0.85 -20.09
CA GLN A 279 -21.63 0.32 -21.39
C GLN A 279 -20.71 1.29 -22.13
N GLY A 280 -19.53 0.81 -22.51
CA GLY A 280 -18.56 1.54 -23.33
C GLY A 280 -17.73 2.60 -22.60
N ILE A 281 -17.89 2.75 -21.27
CA ILE A 281 -17.12 3.72 -20.46
C ILE A 281 -15.93 3.07 -19.78
N PHE A 282 -16.11 1.81 -19.39
CA PHE A 282 -15.11 1.03 -18.70
C PHE A 282 -14.43 0.08 -19.66
N MET A 283 -13.10 0.13 -19.66
CA MET A 283 -12.27 -0.96 -20.16
C MET A 283 -12.14 -2.00 -19.06
N GLU A 284 -12.49 -3.26 -19.35
CA GLU A 284 -12.40 -4.34 -18.38
C GLU A 284 -10.96 -4.88 -18.31
N GLU A 285 -10.33 -4.75 -17.14
CA GLU A 285 -9.05 -5.38 -16.81
C GLU A 285 -9.34 -6.60 -15.94
N THR A 286 -9.13 -7.80 -16.50
CA THR A 286 -9.36 -9.05 -15.77
C THR A 286 -8.13 -9.46 -14.98
N ILE A 287 -8.25 -9.52 -13.65
CA ILE A 287 -7.17 -9.99 -12.79
C ILE A 287 -7.18 -11.52 -12.74
N SER A 288 -6.06 -12.12 -13.17
CA SER A 288 -5.91 -13.56 -13.25
C SER A 288 -5.51 -14.16 -11.90
N ARG A 289 -5.64 -15.48 -11.75
CA ARG A 289 -5.00 -16.19 -10.64
C ARG A 289 -3.48 -16.10 -10.79
N TRP A 290 -2.76 -16.21 -9.67
CA TRP A 290 -1.31 -16.25 -9.71
C TRP A 290 -0.82 -17.55 -10.33
N ASP A 291 0.20 -17.44 -11.17
CA ASP A 291 0.86 -18.62 -11.73
C ASP A 291 1.86 -19.21 -10.70
N GLU A 292 2.42 -20.38 -11.02
CA GLU A 292 3.38 -21.03 -10.12
C GLU A 292 4.60 -20.15 -9.81
N ARG A 293 5.05 -19.32 -10.76
CA ARG A 293 6.20 -18.45 -10.58
C ARG A 293 5.89 -17.36 -9.55
N ASP A 294 4.74 -16.69 -9.68
CA ASP A 294 4.29 -15.66 -8.76
C ASP A 294 4.13 -16.22 -7.34
N ILE A 295 3.54 -17.42 -7.22
CA ILE A 295 3.34 -18.11 -5.93
C ILE A 295 4.69 -18.38 -5.25
N ARG A 296 5.65 -18.95 -5.98
CA ARG A 296 6.99 -19.25 -5.45
C ARG A 296 7.73 -17.99 -5.05
N GLN A 297 7.64 -16.94 -5.85
CA GLN A 297 8.27 -15.66 -5.57
C GLN A 297 7.68 -15.03 -4.29
N LEU A 298 6.36 -14.97 -4.15
CA LEU A 298 5.71 -14.48 -2.95
C LEU A 298 6.18 -15.24 -1.69
N ILE A 299 6.18 -16.57 -1.74
CA ILE A 299 6.61 -17.41 -0.61
C ILE A 299 8.07 -17.09 -0.24
N ASN A 300 8.94 -16.99 -1.24
CA ASN A 300 10.35 -16.72 -1.03
C ASN A 300 10.58 -15.33 -0.40
N GLU A 301 9.97 -14.27 -0.96
CA GLU A 301 10.09 -12.90 -0.44
C GLU A 301 9.58 -12.80 1.01
N ARG A 302 8.43 -13.43 1.30
CA ARG A 302 7.84 -13.42 2.66
C ARG A 302 8.66 -14.18 3.68
N LEU A 303 9.32 -15.27 3.27
CA LEU A 303 10.15 -16.09 4.16
C LEU A 303 11.58 -15.58 4.29
N GLN A 304 12.07 -14.74 3.37
CA GLN A 304 13.47 -14.32 3.28
C GLN A 304 14.03 -13.83 4.63
N LEU A 305 13.25 -13.02 5.34
CA LEU A 305 13.61 -12.43 6.64
C LEU A 305 13.24 -13.28 7.86
N THR A 306 12.78 -14.51 7.65
CA THR A 306 12.40 -15.46 8.70
C THR A 306 13.39 -16.62 8.77
N PRO A 307 13.53 -17.33 9.91
CA PRO A 307 14.33 -18.56 9.97
C PRO A 307 13.62 -19.78 9.36
N ILE A 308 12.32 -19.67 9.04
CA ILE A 308 11.50 -20.77 8.53
C ILE A 308 11.67 -20.88 7.01
N ARG A 309 11.77 -22.11 6.51
CA ARG A 309 11.78 -22.43 5.07
C ARG A 309 10.75 -23.52 4.81
N PHE A 310 9.92 -23.32 3.79
CA PHE A 310 8.99 -24.36 3.35
C PHE A 310 9.74 -25.40 2.52
N LYS A 311 9.36 -26.66 2.68
CA LYS A 311 9.86 -27.74 1.83
C LYS A 311 9.20 -27.67 0.46
N GLU A 312 9.86 -28.18 -0.58
CA GLU A 312 9.28 -28.25 -1.93
C GLU A 312 7.93 -28.98 -1.97
N GLU A 313 7.77 -30.05 -1.20
CA GLU A 313 6.49 -30.77 -1.05
C GLU A 313 5.36 -29.86 -0.52
N GLU A 314 5.68 -28.96 0.42
CA GLU A 314 4.72 -28.02 0.99
C GLU A 314 4.35 -26.92 -0.02
N ILE A 315 5.33 -26.44 -0.80
CA ILE A 315 5.12 -25.45 -1.86
C ILE A 315 4.25 -26.03 -2.97
N VAL A 316 4.55 -27.25 -3.43
CA VAL A 316 3.73 -27.97 -4.43
C VAL A 316 2.31 -28.20 -3.91
N GLN A 317 2.15 -28.54 -2.63
CA GLN A 317 0.82 -28.66 -2.01
C GLN A 317 0.06 -27.33 -2.02
N ILE A 318 0.71 -26.20 -1.71
CA ILE A 318 0.12 -24.87 -1.77
C ILE A 318 -0.35 -24.54 -3.19
N ILE A 319 0.49 -24.76 -4.20
CA ILE A 319 0.18 -24.48 -5.60
C ILE A 319 -1.05 -25.28 -6.05
N ASN A 320 -1.05 -26.60 -5.82
CA ASN A 320 -2.12 -27.49 -6.27
C ASN A 320 -3.46 -27.22 -5.58
N THR A 321 -3.42 -26.90 -4.28
CA THR A 321 -4.64 -26.72 -3.49
C THR A 321 -5.25 -25.33 -3.70
N SER A 322 -4.43 -24.27 -3.66
CA SER A 322 -4.90 -22.90 -3.87
C SER A 322 -5.28 -22.61 -5.32
N ARG A 323 -4.74 -23.38 -6.27
CA ARG A 323 -4.92 -23.16 -7.72
C ARG A 323 -4.62 -21.71 -8.14
N GLY A 324 -3.69 -21.06 -7.43
CA GLY A 324 -3.32 -19.65 -7.66
C GLY A 324 -4.30 -18.61 -7.09
N HIS A 325 -5.30 -19.00 -6.30
CA HIS A 325 -6.21 -18.06 -5.67
C HIS A 325 -5.54 -17.36 -4.47
N PRO A 326 -5.33 -16.02 -4.51
CA PRO A 326 -4.49 -15.31 -3.53
C PRO A 326 -4.91 -15.50 -2.07
N ARG A 327 -6.21 -15.41 -1.78
CA ARG A 327 -6.72 -15.59 -0.40
C ARG A 327 -6.44 -16.99 0.14
N GLU A 328 -6.69 -18.01 -0.68
CA GLU A 328 -6.50 -19.42 -0.26
C GLU A 328 -5.01 -19.70 -0.04
N LEU A 329 -4.17 -19.21 -0.95
CA LEU A 329 -2.73 -19.30 -0.85
C LEU A 329 -2.21 -18.66 0.45
N MET A 330 -2.63 -17.43 0.77
CA MET A 330 -2.21 -16.73 1.99
C MET A 330 -2.62 -17.51 3.25
N GLN A 331 -3.84 -18.06 3.27
CA GLN A 331 -4.32 -18.89 4.37
C GLN A 331 -3.55 -20.21 4.53
N MET A 332 -3.15 -20.83 3.41
CA MET A 332 -2.32 -22.03 3.44
C MET A 332 -0.90 -21.75 3.94
N CYS A 333 -0.25 -20.72 3.37
CA CYS A 333 1.09 -20.32 3.79
C CYS A 333 1.12 -19.95 5.27
N ASN A 334 0.11 -19.22 5.74
CA ASN A 334 0.00 -18.88 7.16
C ASN A 334 -0.09 -20.13 8.05
N ARG A 335 -0.95 -21.09 7.70
CA ARG A 335 -1.09 -22.35 8.45
C ARG A 335 0.21 -23.16 8.49
N ILE A 336 0.90 -23.30 7.35
CA ILE A 336 2.16 -24.05 7.27
C ILE A 336 3.25 -23.35 8.08
N TYR A 337 3.37 -22.03 7.97
CA TYR A 337 4.33 -21.25 8.76
C TYR A 337 4.11 -21.42 10.27
N ASN A 338 2.86 -21.37 10.75
CA ASN A 338 2.56 -21.57 12.17
C ASN A 338 2.92 -22.99 12.64
N LYS A 339 2.76 -24.01 11.78
CA LYS A 339 3.17 -25.39 12.07
C LYS A 339 4.68 -25.52 12.23
N HIS A 340 5.48 -24.80 11.43
CA HIS A 340 6.94 -24.77 11.57
C HIS A 340 7.37 -24.00 12.80
N ARG A 341 6.68 -22.92 13.16
CA ARG A 341 6.99 -22.13 14.35
C ARG A 341 6.70 -22.85 15.67
N GLY A 342 5.71 -23.76 15.67
CA GLY A 342 5.35 -24.56 16.84
C GLY A 342 6.19 -25.82 17.05
N LYS A 343 7.19 -26.07 16.19
CA LYS A 343 8.19 -27.13 16.33
C LYS A 343 9.51 -26.51 16.75
#